data_AF-A0ABD4ZCF3-F1
#
_entry.id   AF-A0ABD4ZCF3-F1
#
_cell.length_a   1.000
_cell.length_b   1.000
_cell.length_c   1.000
_cell.angle_alpha   90.00
_cell.angle_beta   90.00
_cell.angle_gamma   90.00
#
_symmetry.space_group_name_H-M   'P 1'
#
loop_
_entity.id
_entity.type
_entity.pdbx_description
1 polymer ?
#
loop_
_entity_poly.entity_id
_entity_poly.type
_entity_poly.pdbx_seq_one_letter_code
_entity_poly.pdbx_strand_id
1 'polypeptide(L)'
;ETRFDLAIKAFEHTAQYDSMIANYFGQLVKPYHVAEEEDADAKCGQFPRTLNLNFVRKQTMRYGENAHQNAAFYVDLSVKEASVAT
;
A
#
# COMPACT_ATOMS: atom_id res chain seq x y z
N GLU A 1 -15.79 21.54 11.58
CA GLU A 1 -15.56 20.81 10.32
C GLU A 1 -14.09 20.78 9.93
N THR A 2 -13.42 21.93 9.72
CA THR A 2 -12.01 22.00 9.28
C THR A 2 -10.99 21.30 10.19
N ARG A 3 -11.12 21.42 11.53
CA ARG A 3 -10.18 20.76 12.47
C ARG A 3 -10.25 19.24 12.43
N PHE A 4 -11.46 18.68 12.24
CA PHE A 4 -11.63 17.24 12.17
C PHE A 4 -11.07 16.70 10.87
N ASP A 5 -11.36 17.35 9.73
CA ASP A 5 -10.77 17.00 8.43
C ASP A 5 -9.22 17.05 8.45
N LEU A 6 -8.64 18.08 9.07
CA LEU A 6 -7.19 18.18 9.25
C LEU A 6 -6.63 17.09 10.17
N ALA A 7 -7.37 16.71 11.22
CA ALA A 7 -6.95 15.61 12.09
C ALA A 7 -6.93 14.27 11.33
N ILE A 8 -7.95 14.00 10.50
CA ILE A 8 -7.98 12.81 9.64
C ILE A 8 -6.79 12.80 8.68
N LYS A 9 -6.53 13.92 7.98
CA LYS A 9 -5.36 14.06 7.10
C LYS A 9 -4.03 13.80 7.81
N ALA A 10 -3.89 14.25 9.06
CA ALA A 10 -2.69 14.00 9.85
C ALA A 10 -2.53 12.50 10.15
N PHE A 11 -3.60 11.80 10.52
CA PHE A 11 -3.56 10.36 10.77
C PHE A 11 -3.29 9.55 9.50
N GLU A 12 -3.89 9.92 8.36
CA GLU A 12 -3.60 9.31 7.05
C GLU A 12 -2.11 9.43 6.71
N HIS A 13 -1.53 10.61 6.90
CA HIS A 13 -0.11 10.86 6.65
C HIS A 13 0.80 10.02 7.56
N THR A 14 0.50 9.94 8.87
CA THR A 14 1.30 9.11 9.80
C THR A 14 1.18 7.62 9.49
N ALA A 15 -0.03 7.14 9.15
CA ALA A 15 -0.24 5.75 8.78
C ALA A 15 0.54 5.36 7.51
N GLN A 16 0.59 6.27 6.53
CA GLN A 16 1.41 6.08 5.33
C GLN A 16 2.90 5.97 5.67
N TYR A 17 3.40 6.85 6.53
CA TYR A 17 4.81 6.85 6.93
C TYR A 17 5.19 5.57 7.69
N ASP A 18 4.37 5.13 8.66
CA ASP A 18 4.61 3.90 9.41
C ASP A 18 4.54 2.66 8.52
N SER A 19 3.65 2.66 7.53
CA SER A 19 3.59 1.60 6.51
C SER A 19 4.87 1.50 5.69
N MET A 20 5.46 2.64 5.29
CA MET A 20 6.74 2.68 4.56
C MET A 20 7.87 2.11 5.42
N ILE A 21 7.92 2.45 6.70
CA ILE A 21 8.89 1.90 7.66
C ILE A 21 8.73 0.38 7.77
N ALA A 22 7.49 -0.08 7.98
CA ALA A 22 7.19 -1.50 8.12
C ALA A 22 7.57 -2.30 6.87
N ASN A 23 7.28 -1.76 5.67
CA ASN A 23 7.65 -2.40 4.41
C ASN A 23 9.17 -2.47 4.22
N TYR A 24 9.90 -1.40 4.55
CA TYR A 24 11.37 -1.38 4.46
C TYR A 24 12.01 -2.43 5.37
N PHE A 25 11.66 -2.44 6.67
CA PHE A 25 12.21 -3.41 7.61
C PHE A 25 11.72 -4.83 7.34
N GLY A 26 10.50 -4.99 6.80
CA GLY A 26 9.95 -6.28 6.40
C GLY A 26 10.77 -7.00 5.32
N GLN A 27 11.55 -6.27 4.53
CA GLN A 27 12.49 -6.88 3.55
C GLN A 27 13.75 -7.45 4.21
N LEU A 28 14.07 -7.04 5.44
CA LEU A 28 15.30 -7.44 6.13
C LEU A 28 15.10 -8.65 7.06
N VAL A 29 13.86 -9.11 7.23
CA VAL A 29 13.53 -10.26 8.07
C VAL A 29 13.41 -11.55 7.26
N LYS A 30 13.48 -12.68 7.96
CA LYS A 30 13.29 -14.01 7.36
C LYS A 30 11.84 -14.20 6.87
N PRO A 31 11.63 -14.92 5.77
CA PRO A 31 10.29 -15.21 5.28
C PRO A 31 9.50 -16.09 6.25
N TYR A 32 8.19 -15.90 6.29
CA TYR A 32 7.30 -16.60 7.23
C TYR A 32 7.00 -18.04 6.80
N HIS A 33 7.05 -18.33 5.49
CA HIS A 33 6.77 -19.63 4.89
C HIS A 33 7.88 -20.05 3.92
N VAL A 34 9.12 -20.14 4.39
CA VAL A 34 10.14 -20.91 3.67
C VAL A 34 9.92 -22.38 4.06
N ALA A 35 9.80 -23.26 3.06
CA ALA A 35 10.03 -24.68 3.29
C ALA A 35 11.37 -24.83 4.00
N GLU A 36 11.46 -25.71 4.99
CA GLU A 36 12.55 -25.80 5.98
C GLU A 36 13.99 -25.99 5.41
N GLU A 37 14.16 -25.98 4.07
CA GLU A 37 15.38 -26.37 3.37
C GLU A 37 16.07 -25.25 2.56
N GLU A 38 15.48 -24.07 2.37
CA GLU A 38 16.11 -23.00 1.56
C GLU A 38 16.71 -21.88 2.42
N ASP A 39 18.04 -21.76 2.36
CA ASP A 39 18.90 -20.68 2.86
C ASP A 39 18.52 -20.02 4.20
N ALA A 40 19.28 -20.35 5.26
CA ALA A 40 19.13 -19.73 6.58
C ALA A 40 19.32 -18.19 6.57
N ASP A 41 19.94 -17.64 5.52
CA ASP A 41 20.16 -16.21 5.27
C ASP A 41 19.18 -15.61 4.25
N ALA A 42 18.18 -16.37 3.77
CA ALA A 42 17.17 -15.87 2.85
C ALA A 42 16.37 -14.73 3.50
N LYS A 43 16.28 -13.61 2.79
CA LYS A 43 15.46 -12.46 3.16
C LYS A 43 14.11 -12.54 2.46
N CYS A 44 13.07 -11.97 3.08
CA CYS A 44 11.71 -11.90 2.52
C CYS A 44 11.68 -11.35 1.08
N GLY A 45 12.56 -10.38 0.77
CA GLY A 45 12.92 -9.94 -0.58
C GLY A 45 11.74 -9.74 -1.53
N GLN A 46 11.35 -10.81 -2.22
CA GLN A 46 10.31 -10.82 -3.24
C GLN A 46 8.87 -10.81 -2.68
N PHE A 47 8.62 -11.45 -1.53
CA PHE A 47 7.29 -11.53 -0.92
C PHE A 47 7.38 -11.26 0.57
N PRO A 48 6.97 -10.06 1.03
CA PRO A 48 7.08 -9.71 2.44
C PRO A 48 6.09 -10.51 3.29
N ARG A 49 6.44 -10.76 4.54
CA ARG A 49 5.53 -11.36 5.55
C ARG A 49 4.25 -10.53 5.74
N THR A 50 4.36 -9.21 5.63
CA THR A 50 3.25 -8.28 5.75
C THR A 50 3.36 -7.24 4.64
N LEU A 51 2.28 -7.07 3.89
CA LEU A 51 2.19 -6.12 2.78
C LEU A 51 1.31 -4.94 3.19
N ASN A 52 1.89 -3.74 3.32
CA ASN A 52 1.14 -2.51 3.57
C ASN A 52 1.06 -1.67 2.29
N LEU A 53 -0.15 -1.43 1.78
CA LEU A 53 -0.38 -0.62 0.59
C LEU A 53 -1.23 0.60 0.95
N ASN A 54 -0.82 1.79 0.49
CA ASN A 54 -1.55 3.03 0.70
C ASN A 54 -1.83 3.69 -0.66
N PHE A 55 -3.07 4.08 -0.89
CA PHE A 55 -3.49 4.73 -2.13
C PHE A 55 -4.37 5.94 -1.86
N VAL A 56 -4.32 6.93 -2.75
CA VAL A 56 -5.15 8.13 -2.69
C VAL A 56 -6.19 8.11 -3.80
N ARG A 57 -7.45 8.44 -3.48
CA ARG A 57 -8.52 8.50 -4.47
C ARG A 57 -8.27 9.63 -5.46
N LYS A 58 -8.12 9.30 -6.74
CA LYS A 58 -7.94 10.26 -7.83
C LYS A 58 -9.28 10.74 -8.39
N GLN A 59 -10.21 9.83 -8.59
CA GLN A 59 -11.54 10.15 -9.14
C GLN A 59 -12.58 9.09 -8.79
N THR A 60 -13.86 9.45 -8.88
CA THR A 60 -14.98 8.51 -8.88
C THR A 60 -15.24 8.00 -10.29
N MET A 61 -15.70 6.75 -10.42
CA MET A 61 -16.01 6.13 -11.71
C MET A 61 -17.51 6.13 -11.96
N ARG A 62 -17.92 6.05 -13.23
CA ARG A 62 -19.34 6.02 -13.62
C ARG A 62 -20.08 4.80 -13.06
N TYR A 63 -19.40 3.66 -13.06
CA TYR A 63 -19.81 2.40 -12.46
C TYR A 63 -18.56 1.54 -12.25
N GLY A 64 -18.70 0.45 -11.49
CA GLY A 64 -17.67 -0.58 -11.32
C GLY A 64 -17.59 -1.49 -12.53
N GLU A 65 -17.65 -2.79 -12.32
CA GLU A 65 -17.71 -3.73 -13.44
C GLU A 65 -19.12 -3.76 -14.05
N ASN A 66 -20.14 -3.64 -13.21
CA ASN A 66 -21.55 -3.59 -13.61
C ASN A 66 -22.19 -2.24 -13.27
N ALA A 67 -23.18 -1.81 -14.05
CA ALA A 67 -23.82 -0.49 -13.92
C ALA A 67 -24.43 -0.19 -12.54
N HIS A 68 -24.77 -1.23 -11.77
CA HIS A 68 -25.33 -1.08 -10.42
C HIS A 68 -24.26 -1.02 -9.33
N GLN A 69 -22.97 -1.17 -9.66
CA GLN A 69 -21.86 -1.15 -8.72
C GLN A 69 -21.19 0.22 -8.72
N ASN A 70 -20.89 0.75 -7.53
CA ASN A 70 -20.08 1.97 -7.39
C ASN A 70 -18.59 1.66 -7.59
N ALA A 71 -17.82 2.65 -8.06
CA ALA A 71 -16.37 2.52 -8.14
C ALA A 71 -15.63 3.85 -8.01
N ALA A 72 -14.35 3.76 -7.66
CA ALA A 72 -13.43 4.87 -7.59
C ALA A 72 -12.02 4.40 -8.00
N PHE A 73 -11.28 5.29 -8.62
CA PHE A 73 -9.91 5.07 -9.05
C PHE A 73 -8.94 5.65 -8.01
N TYR A 74 -8.00 4.83 -7.58
CA TYR A 74 -6.99 5.15 -6.58
C TYR A 74 -5.59 5.04 -7.21
N VAL A 75 -4.67 5.89 -6.76
CA VAL A 75 -3.29 5.95 -7.26
C VAL A 75 -2.31 5.88 -6.09
N ASP A 76 -1.14 5.30 -6.34
CA ASP A 76 -0.01 5.36 -5.41
C ASP A 76 0.69 6.72 -5.59
N LEU A 77 1.11 7.32 -4.47
CA LEU A 77 1.76 8.62 -4.42
C LEU A 77 3.22 8.58 -4.91
N SER A 78 3.83 7.40 -4.97
CA SER A 78 5.27 7.21 -5.19
C SER A 78 5.65 6.69 -6.57
N VAL A 79 4.69 6.53 -7.49
CA VAL A 79 4.93 5.99 -8.83
C VAL A 79 5.70 7.00 -9.68
N LYS A 80 6.88 6.59 -10.17
CA LYS A 80 7.74 7.41 -11.05
C LYS A 80 7.71 7.00 -12.51
N GLU A 81 7.24 5.79 -12.78
CA GLU A 81 7.20 5.22 -14.14
C GLU A 81 5.89 5.60 -14.84
N ALA A 82 5.91 5.69 -16.18
CA ALA A 82 4.73 6.04 -16.95
C ALA A 82 3.67 4.93 -16.86
N SER A 83 2.45 5.29 -16.45
CA SER A 83 1.32 4.37 -16.33
C SER A 83 0.00 5.14 -16.45
N VAL A 84 -1.14 4.42 -16.49
CA VAL A 84 -2.48 5.07 -16.43
C VAL A 84 -2.70 5.81 -15.10
N ALA A 85 -1.93 5.45 -14.07
CA ALA A 85 -1.98 6.06 -12.74
C ALA A 85 -0.98 7.21 -12.54
N THR A 86 -0.13 7.52 -13.53
CA THR A 86 0.96 8.52 -13.44
C THR A 86 0.69 9.75 -14.30
#